data_AF-A0A7Y3AQC4-F1
#
_entry.id   AF-A0A7Y3AQC4-F1
#
_cell.length_a   1.000
_cell.length_b   1.000
_cell.length_c   1.000
_cell.angle_alpha   90.00
_cell.angle_beta   90.00
_cell.angle_gamma   90.00
#
_symmetry.space_group_name_H-M   'P 1'
#
loop_
_entity.id
_entity.type
_entity.pdbx_description
1 polymer ?
#
loop_
_entity_poly.entity_id
_entity_poly.type
_entity_poly.pdbx_seq_one_letter_code
_entity_poly.pdbx_strand_id
1 'polypeptide(L)'
;TNAMSPKYVGDLVARILHAEPKPPALWVYGSIDLAVSNTAASDPGTWGPTGRLPGFPGSEVYPPQPMMDQIRKLLEDYRSRGGNCEEAQIEGAGHVAFLSHPDEFNRAFHAHLARTS
;
A
#
# COMPACT_ATOMS: atom_id res chain seq x y z
N THR A 1 -3.75 -2.21 7.70
CA THR A 1 -2.71 -3.20 8.07
C THR A 1 -3.10 -4.60 7.64
N ASN A 2 -3.30 -4.94 6.36
CA ASN A 2 -3.63 -6.34 5.98
C ASN A 2 -2.40 -7.28 5.95
N ALA A 3 -1.19 -6.74 5.84
CA ALA A 3 0.03 -7.53 5.72
C ALA A 3 0.64 -7.88 7.07
N MET A 4 0.33 -7.12 8.12
CA MET A 4 0.87 -7.30 9.47
C MET A 4 -0.25 -7.40 10.50
N SER A 5 -0.12 -8.37 11.41
CA SER A 5 -1.04 -8.54 12.53
C SER A 5 -1.13 -7.26 13.37
N PRO A 6 -2.34 -6.76 13.70
CA PRO A 6 -2.52 -5.65 14.62
C PRO A 6 -1.86 -5.87 16.00
N LYS A 7 -1.70 -7.13 16.41
CA LYS A 7 -1.01 -7.50 17.65
C LYS A 7 0.50 -7.19 17.61
N TYR A 8 1.11 -7.23 16.44
CA TYR A 8 2.57 -7.13 16.27
C TYR A 8 3.03 -5.87 15.53
N VAL A 9 2.11 -5.14 14.88
CA VAL A 9 2.44 -3.92 14.12
C VAL A 9 2.94 -2.78 15.01
N GLY A 10 2.59 -2.80 16.30
CA GLY A 10 3.04 -1.82 17.29
C GLY A 10 2.77 -0.38 16.84
N ASP A 11 3.80 0.46 16.94
CA ASP A 11 3.78 1.88 16.59
C ASP A 11 4.39 2.18 15.21
N LEU A 12 4.52 1.18 14.32
CA LEU A 12 5.20 1.31 13.03
C LEU A 12 4.76 2.54 12.22
N VAL A 13 3.44 2.77 12.12
CA VAL A 13 2.89 3.93 11.41
C VAL A 13 3.38 5.24 12.04
N ALA A 14 3.34 5.34 13.36
CA ALA A 14 3.84 6.53 14.07
C ALA A 14 5.33 6.72 13.82
N ARG A 15 6.13 5.65 13.85
CA ARG A 15 7.57 5.70 13.58
C ARG A 15 7.90 6.17 12.16
N ILE A 16 7.15 5.73 11.15
CA ILE A 16 7.28 6.23 9.78
C ILE A 16 6.92 7.74 9.74
N LEU A 17 5.80 8.12 10.36
CA LEU A 17 5.33 9.50 10.40
C LEU A 17 6.22 10.44 11.25
N HIS A 18 7.07 9.92 12.13
CA HIS A 18 7.99 10.69 12.97
C HIS A 18 9.47 10.51 12.60
N ALA A 19 9.77 9.83 11.48
CA ALA A 19 11.14 9.65 11.02
C ALA A 19 11.83 11.00 10.78
N GLU A 20 13.02 11.17 11.36
CA GLU A 20 13.89 12.34 11.22
C GLU A 20 15.34 11.89 10.91
N PRO A 21 15.98 12.36 9.82
CA PRO A 21 15.39 13.23 8.81
C PRO A 21 14.25 12.53 8.04
N LYS A 22 13.38 13.30 7.38
CA LYS A 22 12.30 12.78 6.54
C LYS A 22 12.84 12.24 5.20
N PRO A 23 13.02 10.91 5.01
CA PRO A 23 13.48 10.39 3.73
C PRO A 23 12.43 10.66 2.63
N PRO A 24 12.82 11.09 1.43
CA PRO A 24 11.91 11.09 0.29
C PRO A 24 11.42 9.66 0.04
N ALA A 25 10.12 9.50 -0.22
CA ALA A 25 9.51 8.21 -0.46
C ALA A 25 8.95 8.10 -1.88
N LEU A 26 9.08 6.92 -2.49
CA LEU A 26 8.43 6.57 -3.75
C LEU A 26 7.58 5.33 -3.52
N TRP A 27 6.31 5.41 -3.90
CA TRP A 27 5.44 4.24 -3.97
C TRP A 27 5.18 3.87 -5.44
N VAL A 28 5.75 2.75 -5.87
CA VAL A 28 5.51 2.18 -7.21
C VAL A 28 4.51 1.04 -7.09
N TYR A 29 3.48 1.01 -7.94
CA TYR A 29 2.48 -0.04 -7.97
C TYR A 29 1.95 -0.27 -9.38
N GLY A 30 1.43 -1.47 -9.65
CA GLY A 30 0.82 -1.81 -10.93
C GLY A 30 -0.65 -1.39 -11.02
N SER A 31 -1.12 -0.95 -12.20
CA SER A 31 -2.51 -0.51 -12.39
C SER A 31 -3.53 -1.64 -12.26
N ILE A 32 -3.12 -2.89 -12.47
CA ILE A 32 -3.96 -4.08 -12.39
C ILE A 32 -3.54 -5.02 -11.24
N ASP A 33 -2.86 -4.49 -10.21
CA ASP A 33 -2.51 -5.27 -9.02
C ASP A 33 -3.78 -5.71 -8.26
N LEU A 34 -3.98 -7.02 -8.18
CA LEU A 34 -5.07 -7.64 -7.42
C LEU A 34 -4.66 -8.02 -5.99
N ALA A 35 -3.36 -8.17 -5.73
CA ALA A 35 -2.83 -8.56 -4.43
C ALA A 35 -2.85 -7.40 -3.45
N VAL A 36 -2.48 -6.19 -3.90
CA VAL A 36 -2.62 -4.95 -3.14
C VAL A 36 -3.69 -4.08 -3.79
N SER A 37 -4.94 -4.32 -3.41
CA SER A 37 -6.11 -3.58 -3.94
C SER A 37 -7.16 -3.37 -2.85
N ASN A 38 -8.05 -2.39 -3.01
CA ASN A 38 -9.12 -2.16 -2.02
C ASN A 38 -10.10 -3.33 -1.88
N THR A 39 -10.08 -4.26 -2.84
CA THR A 39 -10.93 -5.44 -2.93
C THR A 39 -10.09 -6.71 -3.07
N ALA A 40 -8.91 -6.74 -2.45
CA ALA A 40 -7.99 -7.85 -2.60
C ALA A 40 -8.67 -9.16 -2.18
N ALA A 41 -8.64 -10.15 -3.06
CA ALA A 41 -9.31 -11.43 -2.81
C ALA A 41 -8.69 -12.21 -1.63
N SER A 42 -7.47 -11.86 -1.22
CA SER A 42 -6.80 -12.40 -0.05
C SER A 42 -7.37 -11.87 1.27
N ASP A 43 -8.15 -10.80 1.27
CA ASP A 43 -8.82 -10.25 2.45
C ASP A 43 -10.17 -10.96 2.71
N PRO A 44 -10.32 -11.72 3.81
CA PRO A 44 -11.60 -12.32 4.18
C PRO A 44 -12.73 -11.31 4.34
N GLY A 45 -12.43 -10.06 4.72
CA GLY A 45 -13.41 -8.98 4.85
C GLY A 45 -14.01 -8.55 3.52
N THR A 46 -13.32 -8.81 2.40
CA THR A 46 -13.86 -8.59 1.05
C THR A 46 -14.91 -9.64 0.68
N TRP A 47 -14.69 -10.92 1.01
CA TRP A 47 -15.60 -12.01 0.64
C TRP A 47 -16.70 -12.29 1.65
N GLY A 48 -16.47 -12.00 2.94
CA GLY A 48 -17.39 -12.29 4.03
C GLY A 48 -18.83 -11.83 3.79
N PRO A 49 -19.05 -10.57 3.34
CA PRO A 49 -20.38 -10.05 3.02
C PRO A 49 -21.09 -10.75 1.86
N THR A 50 -20.38 -11.56 1.07
CA THR A 50 -20.95 -12.26 -0.09
C THR A 50 -21.54 -13.64 0.26
N GLY A 51 -21.48 -14.05 1.53
CA GLY A 51 -21.96 -15.35 1.99
C GLY A 51 -21.06 -16.54 1.63
N ARG A 52 -19.90 -16.30 1.01
CA ARG A 52 -18.94 -17.33 0.58
C ARG A 52 -18.00 -17.84 1.69
N LEU A 53 -17.96 -17.16 2.84
CA LEU A 53 -17.13 -17.54 3.99
C LEU A 53 -18.01 -18.00 5.17
N PRO A 54 -18.18 -19.33 5.37
CA PRO A 54 -18.90 -19.85 6.52
C PRO A 54 -18.31 -19.35 7.84
N GLY A 55 -19.16 -18.86 8.73
CA GLY A 55 -18.74 -18.37 10.05
C GLY A 55 -18.12 -16.96 10.07
N PHE A 56 -18.19 -16.21 8.96
CA PHE A 56 -17.80 -14.79 8.96
C PHE A 56 -18.61 -14.00 10.01
N PRO A 57 -17.97 -13.26 10.93
CA PRO A 57 -18.65 -12.65 12.08
C PRO A 57 -19.44 -11.36 11.73
N GLY A 58 -19.42 -10.95 10.45
CA GLY A 58 -20.02 -9.71 9.98
C GLY A 58 -19.00 -8.57 9.85
N SER A 59 -19.28 -7.61 8.97
CA SER A 59 -18.37 -6.50 8.64
C SER A 59 -18.11 -5.54 9.80
N GLU A 60 -19.02 -5.48 10.78
CA GLU A 60 -18.82 -4.69 12.00
C GLU A 60 -17.68 -5.27 12.88
N VAL A 61 -17.52 -6.59 12.87
CA VAL A 61 -16.48 -7.28 13.66
C VAL A 61 -15.21 -7.46 12.84
N TYR A 62 -15.35 -7.77 11.55
CA TYR A 62 -14.23 -7.95 10.62
C TYR A 62 -14.49 -7.12 9.34
N PRO A 63 -14.19 -5.81 9.36
CA PRO A 63 -14.42 -4.95 8.19
C PRO A 63 -13.41 -5.24 7.07
N PRO A 64 -13.79 -4.95 5.81
CA PRO A 64 -12.85 -5.02 4.69
C PRO A 64 -11.64 -4.10 4.91
N GLN A 65 -10.50 -4.46 4.31
CA GLN A 65 -9.25 -3.75 4.45
C GLN A 65 -8.87 -3.05 3.12
N PRO A 66 -9.32 -1.81 2.87
CA PRO A 66 -9.05 -1.11 1.61
C PRO A 66 -7.58 -0.69 1.51
N MET A 67 -6.75 -1.53 0.88
CA MET A 67 -5.29 -1.40 0.95
C MET A 67 -4.74 -0.12 0.31
N MET A 68 -5.24 0.25 -0.86
CA MET A 68 -4.80 1.44 -1.58
C MET A 68 -5.16 2.71 -0.81
N ASP A 69 -6.34 2.75 -0.21
CA ASP A 69 -6.79 3.90 0.58
C ASP A 69 -5.96 4.03 1.86
N GLN A 70 -5.65 2.90 2.52
CA GLN A 70 -4.76 2.88 3.69
C GLN A 70 -3.36 3.41 3.35
N ILE A 71 -2.79 3.01 2.21
CA ILE A 71 -1.47 3.49 1.77
C ILE A 71 -1.52 4.98 1.43
N ARG A 72 -2.50 5.42 0.62
CA ARG A 72 -2.68 6.83 0.29
C ARG A 72 -2.87 7.69 1.52
N LYS A 73 -3.61 7.20 2.53
CA LYS A 73 -3.78 7.91 3.80
C LYS A 73 -2.46 8.10 4.53
N LEU A 74 -1.64 7.04 4.62
CA LEU A 74 -0.31 7.12 5.21
C LEU A 74 0.58 8.13 4.45
N LEU A 75 0.56 8.10 3.12
CA LEU A 75 1.34 9.01 2.28
C LEU A 75 0.88 10.47 2.44
N GLU A 76 -0.44 10.71 2.52
CA GLU A 76 -1.00 12.03 2.84
C GLU A 76 -0.52 12.53 4.20
N ASP A 77 -0.62 11.71 5.24
CA ASP A 77 -0.16 12.05 6.59
C ASP A 77 1.36 12.26 6.65
N TYR A 78 2.12 11.56 5.81
CA TYR A 78 3.55 11.73 5.65
C TYR A 78 3.87 13.11 5.04
N ARG A 79 3.16 13.50 3.97
CA ARG A 79 3.27 14.83 3.33
C ARG A 79 2.89 15.96 4.29
N SER A 80 1.79 15.80 5.05
CA SER A 80 1.36 16.82 6.01
C SER A 80 2.36 17.04 7.14
N ARG A 81 3.31 16.13 7.33
CA ARG A 81 4.40 16.21 8.33
C ARG A 81 5.74 16.59 7.69
N GLY A 82 5.73 17.23 6.52
CA GLY A 82 6.93 17.73 5.84
C GLY A 82 7.73 16.68 5.07
N GLY A 83 7.21 15.45 4.95
CA GLY A 83 7.81 14.44 4.10
C GLY A 83 7.51 14.68 2.62
N ASN A 84 8.42 14.28 1.73
CA ASN A 84 8.13 14.22 0.30
C ASN A 84 7.77 12.79 -0.08
N CYS A 85 6.66 12.59 -0.79
CA CYS A 85 6.37 11.30 -1.37
C CYS A 85 5.73 11.39 -2.75
N GLU A 86 6.14 10.47 -3.61
CA GLU A 86 5.73 10.34 -5.00
C GLU A 86 5.01 9.01 -5.22
N GLU A 87 4.06 9.02 -6.16
CA GLU A 87 3.29 7.84 -6.55
C GLU A 87 3.56 7.57 -8.03
N ALA A 88 3.95 6.33 -8.35
CA ALA A 88 4.22 5.89 -9.71
C ALA A 88 3.35 4.65 -10.03
N GLN A 89 2.26 4.88 -10.75
CA GLN A 89 1.45 3.80 -11.30
C GLN A 89 2.10 3.29 -12.59
N ILE A 90 2.29 1.98 -12.67
CA ILE A 90 2.80 1.30 -13.87
C ILE A 90 1.61 0.67 -14.59
N GLU A 91 1.22 1.26 -15.71
CA GLU A 91 0.07 0.81 -16.51
C GLU A 91 0.28 -0.64 -17.01
N GLY A 92 -0.76 -1.47 -16.91
CA GLY A 92 -0.73 -2.88 -17.31
C GLY A 92 0.05 -3.81 -16.37
N ALA A 93 0.72 -3.29 -15.34
CA ALA A 93 1.46 -4.12 -14.38
C ALA A 93 0.57 -4.65 -13.25
N GLY A 94 0.85 -5.88 -12.82
CA GLY A 94 0.31 -6.45 -11.58
C GLY A 94 1.22 -6.18 -10.37
N HIS A 95 1.13 -7.03 -9.35
CA HIS A 95 1.83 -6.85 -8.06
C HIS A 95 3.35 -6.69 -8.16
N VAL A 96 3.98 -7.45 -9.07
CA VAL A 96 5.43 -7.46 -9.28
C VAL A 96 5.80 -6.64 -10.52
N ALA A 97 5.52 -5.33 -10.46
CA ALA A 97 5.80 -4.39 -11.55
C ALA A 97 7.28 -4.36 -11.95
N PHE A 98 8.20 -4.47 -10.99
CA PHE A 98 9.65 -4.49 -11.24
C PHE A 98 10.14 -5.73 -12.03
N LEU A 99 9.36 -6.82 -12.06
CA LEU A 99 9.66 -8.00 -12.88
C LEU A 99 8.95 -7.96 -14.24
N SER A 100 7.69 -7.52 -14.25
CA SER A 100 6.86 -7.55 -15.47
C SER A 100 7.08 -6.36 -16.39
N HIS A 101 7.39 -5.18 -15.83
CA HIS A 101 7.58 -3.91 -16.52
C HIS A 101 8.87 -3.25 -16.01
N PRO A 102 10.03 -3.92 -16.16
CA PRO A 102 11.29 -3.48 -15.57
C PRO A 102 11.74 -2.11 -16.10
N ASP A 103 11.47 -1.79 -17.36
CA ASP A 103 11.87 -0.51 -17.95
C ASP A 103 11.07 0.66 -17.36
N GLU A 104 9.75 0.53 -17.24
CA GLU A 104 8.87 1.50 -16.59
C GLU A 104 9.25 1.70 -15.12
N PHE A 105 9.45 0.58 -14.41
CA PHE A 105 9.85 0.59 -13.01
C PHE A 105 11.21 1.30 -12.83
N ASN A 106 12.22 0.91 -13.62
CA ASN A 106 13.57 1.47 -13.53
C ASN A 106 13.58 2.96 -13.87
N ARG A 107 12.78 3.42 -14.84
CA ARG A 107 12.63 4.87 -15.11
C ARG A 107 12.14 5.62 -13.87
N ALA A 108 11.08 5.15 -13.22
CA ALA A 108 10.57 5.78 -12.01
C ALA A 108 11.58 5.72 -10.85
N PHE A 109 12.18 4.54 -10.63
CA PHE A 109 13.13 4.29 -9.56
C PHE A 109 14.41 5.12 -9.69
N HIS A 110 15.07 5.12 -10.86
CA HIS A 110 16.28 5.91 -11.06
C HIS A 110 16.02 7.41 -11.04
N ALA A 111 14.86 7.87 -11.52
CA ALA A 111 14.48 9.27 -11.40
C ALA A 111 14.37 9.71 -9.93
N HIS A 112 13.79 8.85 -9.07
CA HIS A 112 13.73 9.10 -7.63
C HIS A 112 15.14 9.16 -7.03
N LEU A 113 16.00 8.16 -7.29
CA LEU A 113 17.37 8.16 -6.79
C LEU A 113 18.15 9.44 -7.17
N ALA A 114 18.00 9.92 -8.41
CA ALA A 114 18.66 11.14 -8.86
C ALA A 114 18.19 12.41 -8.13
N ARG A 115 16.99 12.44 -7.55
CA ARG A 115 16.47 13.55 -6.74
C ARG A 115 16.86 13.46 -5.26
N THR A 116 17.23 12.27 -4.80
CA THR A 116 17.54 12.00 -3.39
C THR A 116 19.02 11.81 -3.11
N SER A 117 19.86 11.82 -4.15
CA SER A 117 21.33 11.70 -4.05
C SER A 117 22.00 13.04 -3.78
#